data_AF-A0A225UXW5-F1
#
_entry.id   AF-A0A225UXW5-F1
#
_cell.length_a   1.000
_cell.length_b   1.000
_cell.length_c   1.000
_cell.angle_alpha   90.00
_cell.angle_beta   90.00
_cell.angle_gamma   90.00
#
_symmetry.space_group_name_H-M   'P 1'
#
loop_
_entity.id
_entity.type
_entity.pdbx_description
1 polymer ?
#
loop_
_entity_poly.entity_id
_entity_poly.type
_entity_poly.pdbx_seq_one_letter_code
_entity_poly.pdbx_strand_id
1 'polypeptide(L)'
;MFIRRFLKRNRLTGEGAEVQRDWHMDRALSRFKRSHPTRIDKLRVIVVDKDLNEIRVLEANFPDARILICHFHAIKYLKEMRSKPEFGNISADDASQVDSAVQD
;
A
#
# COMPACT_ATOMS: atom_id res chain seq x y z
N MET A 1 -18.57 17.01 -8.00
CA MET A 1 -18.80 16.49 -9.38
C MET A 1 -17.55 16.57 -10.29
N PHE A 2 -16.47 17.26 -9.91
CA PHE A 2 -15.30 17.49 -10.78
C PHE A 2 -14.25 16.37 -10.78
N ILE A 3 -14.15 15.58 -9.69
CA ILE A 3 -13.10 14.55 -9.52
C ILE A 3 -13.37 13.28 -10.34
N ARG A 4 -14.64 12.95 -10.61
CA ARG A 4 -15.00 11.73 -11.37
C ARG A 4 -14.65 11.80 -12.85
N ARG A 5 -14.46 13.01 -13.42
CA ARG A 5 -14.17 13.18 -14.87
C ARG A 5 -12.67 13.10 -15.18
N PHE A 6 -11.81 13.42 -14.22
CA PHE A 6 -10.35 13.31 -14.36
C PHE A 6 -9.88 11.84 -14.41
N LEU A 7 -10.48 10.98 -13.57
CA LEU A 7 -10.15 9.55 -13.49
C LEU A 7 -10.55 8.75 -14.75
N LYS A 8 -11.49 9.24 -15.57
CA LYS A 8 -11.90 8.55 -16.81
C LYS A 8 -10.96 8.82 -17.98
N ARG A 9 -10.12 9.86 -17.93
CA ARG A 9 -9.27 10.29 -19.06
C ARG A 9 -7.85 9.71 -19.02
N ASN A 10 -7.37 9.26 -17.86
CA ASN A 10 -6.01 8.72 -17.69
C ASN A 10 -5.93 7.17 -17.70
N ARG A 11 -6.96 6.49 -18.19
CA ARG A 11 -6.95 5.01 -18.36
C ARG A 11 -6.10 4.55 -19.56
N LEU A 12 -5.56 5.46 -20.38
CA LEU A 12 -5.00 5.10 -21.70
C LEU A 12 -3.48 5.14 -21.83
N THR A 13 -2.70 5.44 -20.78
CA THR A 13 -1.22 5.35 -20.85
C THR A 13 -0.63 4.91 -19.51
N GLY A 14 -0.56 3.59 -19.31
CA GLY A 14 -0.12 2.96 -18.05
C GLY A 14 1.35 3.20 -17.68
N GLU A 15 2.23 3.52 -18.63
CA GLU A 15 3.68 3.56 -18.38
C GLU A 15 4.18 4.92 -17.83
N GLY A 16 3.54 6.03 -18.21
CA GLY A 16 3.99 7.37 -17.80
C GLY A 16 3.62 7.76 -16.36
N ALA A 17 2.58 7.13 -15.79
CA ALA A 17 2.11 7.42 -14.44
C ALA A 17 2.94 6.71 -13.36
N GLU A 18 3.56 5.58 -13.67
CA GLU A 18 4.40 4.81 -12.74
C GLU A 18 5.74 5.52 -12.48
N VAL A 19 6.43 5.93 -13.55
CA VAL A 19 7.69 6.68 -13.46
C VAL A 19 7.56 7.96 -12.61
N GLN A 20 6.40 8.63 -12.70
CA GLN A 20 6.16 9.86 -11.97
C GLN A 20 5.91 9.63 -10.47
N ARG A 21 5.21 8.56 -10.09
CA ARG A 21 4.95 8.23 -8.68
C ARG A 21 6.24 7.81 -7.95
N ASP A 22 7.06 7.01 -8.61
CA ASP A 22 8.35 6.55 -8.07
C ASP A 22 9.29 7.75 -7.80
N TRP A 23 9.33 8.72 -8.73
CA TRP A 23 10.11 9.95 -8.56
C TRP A 23 9.66 10.79 -7.36
N HIS A 24 8.36 10.87 -7.11
CA HIS A 24 7.83 11.59 -5.94
C HIS A 24 8.21 10.91 -4.63
N MET A 25 8.16 9.58 -4.58
CA MET A 25 8.57 8.81 -3.41
C MET A 25 10.06 8.93 -3.12
N ASP A 26 10.93 8.76 -4.12
CA ASP A 26 12.37 8.91 -3.93
C ASP A 26 12.76 10.30 -3.41
N ARG A 27 12.07 11.35 -3.86
CA ARG A 27 12.30 12.71 -3.38
C ARG A 27 11.85 12.89 -1.93
N ALA A 28 10.74 12.28 -1.54
CA ALA A 28 10.28 12.29 -0.15
C ALA A 28 11.27 11.53 0.76
N LEU A 29 11.72 10.35 0.33
CA LEU A 29 12.69 9.54 1.06
C LEU A 29 14.05 10.24 1.20
N SER A 30 14.51 10.91 0.14
CA SER A 30 15.73 11.72 0.18
C SER A 30 15.66 12.81 1.25
N ARG A 31 14.52 13.49 1.35
CA ARG A 31 14.29 14.51 2.39
C ARG A 31 14.25 13.89 3.79
N PHE A 32 13.56 12.77 3.95
CA PHE A 32 13.44 12.05 5.22
C PHE A 32 14.81 11.57 5.74
N LYS A 33 15.64 11.00 4.87
CA LYS A 33 17.01 10.57 5.19
C LYS A 33 17.88 11.75 5.60
N ARG A 34 17.79 12.87 4.87
CA ARG A 34 18.54 14.09 5.18
C ARG A 34 18.16 14.73 6.51
N SER A 35 16.89 14.63 6.92
CA SER A 35 16.43 15.17 8.21
C SER A 35 16.72 14.25 9.40
N HIS A 36 17.00 12.96 9.17
CA HIS A 36 17.21 11.98 10.25
C HIS A 36 18.51 11.17 10.11
N PRO A 37 19.69 11.78 9.87
CA PRO A 37 20.91 11.08 9.46
C PRO A 37 21.40 10.01 10.45
N THR A 38 21.06 10.11 11.73
CA THR A 38 21.51 9.20 12.81
C THR A 38 20.44 8.21 13.28
N ARG A 39 19.28 8.18 12.61
CA ARG A 39 18.14 7.34 13.01
C ARG A 39 17.63 6.43 11.90
N ILE A 40 18.16 6.56 10.68
CA ILE A 40 17.75 5.72 9.54
C ILE A 40 18.08 4.26 9.77
N ASP A 41 19.24 3.98 10.36
CA ASP A 41 19.71 2.65 10.77
C ASP A 41 18.82 2.00 11.84
N LYS A 42 18.08 2.81 12.61
CA LYS A 42 17.16 2.33 13.65
C LYS A 42 15.77 1.99 13.13
N LEU A 43 15.49 2.28 11.86
CA LEU A 43 14.19 2.05 11.26
C LEU A 43 14.02 0.55 10.98
N ARG A 44 13.03 -0.08 11.62
CA ARG A 44 12.81 -1.54 11.55
C ARG A 44 11.56 -1.94 10.79
N VAL A 45 10.53 -1.09 10.79
CA VAL A 45 9.22 -1.39 10.19
C VAL A 45 8.67 -0.16 9.49
N ILE A 46 8.16 -0.33 8.28
CA ILE A 46 7.40 0.67 7.51
C ILE A 46 6.04 0.07 7.21
N VAL A 47 4.96 0.78 7.53
CA VAL A 47 3.60 0.36 7.18
C VAL A 47 3.13 1.19 5.99
N VAL A 48 2.76 0.53 4.89
CA VAL A 48 2.29 1.16 3.65
C VAL A 48 0.80 0.95 3.45
N ASP A 49 0.14 1.89 2.80
CA ASP A 49 -1.32 1.92 2.73
C ASP A 49 -1.88 0.82 1.80
N LYS A 50 -1.70 0.95 0.48
CA LYS A 50 -2.19 -0.02 -0.52
C LYS A 50 -1.27 -0.23 -1.71
N ASP A 51 -0.37 0.72 -1.99
CA ASP A 51 0.32 0.79 -3.27
C ASP A 51 1.57 -0.09 -3.29
N LEU A 52 1.44 -1.27 -3.91
CA LEU A 52 2.53 -2.24 -4.08
C LEU A 52 3.70 -1.69 -4.90
N ASN A 53 3.47 -0.70 -5.77
CA ASN A 53 4.55 -0.05 -6.53
C ASN A 53 5.52 0.71 -5.61
N GLU A 54 5.02 1.31 -4.52
CA GLU A 54 5.84 2.05 -3.55
C GLU A 54 6.69 1.12 -2.70
N ILE A 55 6.29 -0.16 -2.55
CA ILE A 55 7.03 -1.15 -1.78
C ILE A 55 8.43 -1.36 -2.36
N ARG A 56 8.57 -1.49 -3.69
CA ARG A 56 9.87 -1.74 -4.32
C ARG A 56 10.85 -0.58 -4.09
N VAL A 57 10.35 0.65 -4.15
CA VAL A 57 11.14 1.86 -3.88
C VAL A 57 11.57 1.92 -2.42
N LEU A 58 10.68 1.54 -1.50
CA LEU A 58 10.99 1.49 -0.06
C LEU A 58 11.97 0.38 0.28
N GLU A 59 11.84 -0.81 -0.32
CA GLU A 59 12.76 -1.95 -0.13
C GLU A 59 14.17 -1.58 -0.58
N ALA A 60 14.31 -0.93 -1.74
CA ALA A 60 15.60 -0.46 -2.24
C ALA A 60 16.22 0.62 -1.33
N ASN A 61 15.39 1.46 -0.70
CA ASN A 61 15.86 2.56 0.14
C ASN A 61 16.13 2.17 1.60
N PHE A 62 15.48 1.12 2.12
CA PHE A 62 15.57 0.66 3.51
C PHE A 62 15.67 -0.88 3.58
N PRO A 63 16.78 -1.48 3.14
CA PRO A 63 16.91 -2.94 3.06
C PRO A 63 16.82 -3.63 4.43
N ASP A 64 17.14 -2.93 5.51
CA ASP A 64 17.09 -3.47 6.88
C ASP A 64 15.72 -3.33 7.56
N ALA A 65 14.77 -2.66 6.90
CA ALA A 65 13.42 -2.43 7.40
C ALA A 65 12.44 -3.43 6.78
N ARG A 66 11.50 -3.93 7.59
CA ARG A 66 10.37 -4.72 7.11
C ARG A 66 9.26 -3.81 6.60
N ILE A 67 8.81 -4.03 5.38
CA ILE A 67 7.69 -3.29 4.82
C ILE A 67 6.43 -4.15 4.97
N LEU A 68 5.43 -3.59 5.65
CA LEU A 68 4.16 -4.24 5.96
C LEU A 68 3.02 -3.49 5.28
N ILE A 69 2.03 -4.21 4.79
CA ILE A 69 0.78 -3.59 4.33
C ILE A 69 -0.04 -3.20 5.57
N CYS A 70 -0.69 -2.04 5.50
CA CYS A 70 -1.59 -1.55 6.52
C CYS A 70 -2.67 -2.59 6.81
N HIS A 71 -2.87 -2.89 8.11
CA HIS A 71 -3.84 -3.88 8.55
C HIS A 71 -5.25 -3.56 8.03
N PHE A 72 -5.64 -2.29 8.05
CA PHE A 72 -6.93 -1.84 7.53
C PHE A 72 -7.12 -2.17 6.05
N HIS A 73 -6.11 -1.93 5.23
CA HIS A 73 -6.15 -2.24 3.80
C HIS A 73 -6.14 -3.74 3.53
N ALA A 74 -5.38 -4.51 4.31
CA ALA A 74 -5.40 -5.97 4.25
C ALA A 74 -6.80 -6.52 4.56
N ILE A 75 -7.44 -6.08 5.65
CA ILE A 75 -8.79 -6.54 6.01
C ILE A 75 -9.81 -6.13 4.94
N LYS A 76 -9.75 -4.87 4.48
CA LYS A 76 -10.65 -4.39 3.42
C LYS A 76 -10.52 -5.24 2.17
N TYR A 77 -9.29 -5.55 1.75
CA TYR A 77 -9.03 -6.41 0.60
C TYR A 77 -9.61 -7.83 0.81
N LEU A 78 -9.42 -8.42 1.99
CA LEU A 78 -9.97 -9.75 2.30
C LEU A 78 -11.50 -9.76 2.25
N LYS A 79 -12.16 -8.73 2.78
CA LYS A 79 -13.62 -8.56 2.67
C LYS A 79 -14.09 -8.44 1.22
N GLU A 80 -13.37 -7.67 0.41
CA GLU A 80 -13.66 -7.54 -1.02
C GLU A 80 -13.48 -8.88 -1.77
N MET A 81 -12.41 -9.63 -1.50
CA MET A 81 -12.16 -10.91 -2.18
C MET A 81 -13.18 -11.98 -1.78
N ARG A 82 -13.59 -12.03 -0.50
CA ARG A 82 -14.68 -12.92 -0.04
C ARG A 82 -15.98 -12.73 -0.83
N SER A 83 -16.27 -11.49 -1.23
CA SER A 83 -17.52 -11.18 -1.93
C SER A 83 -17.57 -11.72 -3.37
N LYS A 84 -16.43 -12.18 -3.90
CA LYS A 84 -16.31 -12.61 -5.28
C LYS A 84 -16.36 -14.14 -5.37
N PRO A 85 -17.18 -14.70 -6.27
CA PRO A 85 -17.34 -16.15 -6.40
C PRO A 85 -16.07 -16.87 -6.90
N GLU A 86 -15.15 -16.14 -7.54
CA GLU A 86 -13.88 -16.67 -8.08
C GLU A 86 -12.90 -17.19 -7.00
N PHE A 87 -13.05 -16.74 -5.75
CA PHE A 87 -12.20 -17.17 -4.63
C PHE A 87 -12.83 -18.27 -3.77
N GLY A 88 -13.99 -18.80 -4.18
CA GLY A 88 -14.72 -19.83 -3.42
C GLY A 88 -15.36 -19.31 -2.14
N ASN A 89 -16.01 -20.21 -1.41
CA ASN A 89 -16.62 -19.89 -0.13
C ASN A 89 -15.59 -20.06 0.99
N ILE A 90 -15.44 -19.04 1.83
CA ILE A 90 -14.65 -19.14 3.05
C ILE A 90 -15.48 -19.79 4.17
N SER A 91 -14.83 -20.42 5.15
CA SER A 91 -15.54 -20.98 6.30
C SER A 91 -16.23 -19.87 7.11
N ALA A 92 -17.32 -20.22 7.82
CA ALA A 92 -18.01 -19.26 8.69
C ALA A 92 -17.08 -18.72 9.80
N ASP A 93 -16.19 -19.57 10.30
CA ASP A 93 -15.20 -19.21 11.32
C ASP A 93 -14.19 -18.20 10.78
N ASP A 94 -13.64 -18.41 9.57
CA ASP A 94 -12.72 -17.46 8.93
C ASP A 94 -13.41 -16.14 8.59
N ALA A 95 -14.68 -16.20 8.16
CA ALA A 95 -15.47 -14.99 7.90
C ALA A 95 -15.66 -14.15 9.17
N SER A 96 -15.97 -14.82 10.29
CA SER A 96 -16.16 -14.15 11.59
C SER A 96 -14.88 -13.47 12.07
N GLN A 97 -13.71 -14.06 11.83
CA GLN A 97 -12.41 -13.49 12.20
C GLN A 97 -12.12 -12.22 11.38
N VAL A 98 -12.32 -12.25 10.06
CA VAL A 98 -12.12 -11.07 9.19
C VAL A 98 -13.09 -9.94 9.53
N ASP A 99 -14.33 -10.28 9.91
CA ASP A 99 -15.32 -9.28 10.30
C ASP A 99 -15.02 -8.66 11.67
N SER A 100 -14.53 -9.45 12.62
CA SER A 100 -14.14 -9.01 13.97
C SER A 100 -12.83 -8.21 13.98
N ALA A 101 -11.96 -8.36 12.97
CA ALA A 101 -10.69 -7.67 12.87
C ALA A 101 -10.80 -6.14 12.63
N VAL A 102 -12.00 -5.61 12.32
CA VAL A 102 -12.26 -4.18 12.08
C VAL A 102 -12.84 -3.48 13.33
N GLN A 103 -12.69 -4.05 14.52
CA GLN A 103 -13.12 -3.38 15.75
C GLN A 103 -12.03 -2.42 16.22
N ASP A 104 -12.26 -1.12 15.98
CA ASP A 104 -11.58 0.00 16.63
C ASP A 104 -12.10 0.19 18.07
#